data_AF-A0A382T8N8-F1
#
_entry.id   AF-A0A382T8N8-F1
#
_cell.length_a   1.000
_cell.length_b   1.000
_cell.length_c   1.000
_cell.angle_alpha   90.00
_cell.angle_beta   90.00
_cell.angle_gamma   90.00
#
_symmetry.space_group_name_H-M   'P 1'
#
loop_
_entity.id
_entity.type
_entity.pdbx_description
1 polymer ?
#
loop_
_entity_poly.entity_id
_entity_poly.type
_entity_poly.pdbx_seq_one_letter_code
_entity_poly.pdbx_strand_id
1 'polypeptide(L)'
;VIFFLGFSGGLPFSLVYSTLTYWLAEADIVRSTISAFAWLGFAYSFKLMWSPLVDWVNFPILSGVLGRRRSWLLVCQIALLAGLVWLANIDPTREMVTFTLVAVLVAFFSATQDIVIDAYRIESAEIRLQGVMAAAYQYGYRVAVIVATAGALFIAEATSW
;
A
#
# COMPACT_ATOMS: atom_id res chain seq x y z
N VAL A 1 12.26 -12.87 -5.28
CA VAL A 1 10.81 -12.55 -5.32
C VAL A 1 10.33 -11.88 -4.04
N ILE A 2 10.52 -12.49 -2.85
CA ILE A 2 10.06 -11.91 -1.57
C ILE A 2 10.60 -10.50 -1.30
N PHE A 3 11.84 -10.18 -1.71
CA PHE A 3 12.38 -8.82 -1.67
C PHE A 3 11.51 -7.80 -2.42
N PHE A 4 11.13 -8.10 -3.67
CA PHE A 4 10.29 -7.22 -4.48
C PHE A 4 8.86 -7.10 -3.93
N LEU A 5 8.34 -8.15 -3.31
CA LEU A 5 7.06 -8.09 -2.60
C LEU A 5 7.16 -7.19 -1.35
N GLY A 6 8.27 -7.27 -0.61
CA GLY A 6 8.57 -6.34 0.49
C GLY A 6 8.63 -4.89 0.02
N PHE A 7 9.29 -4.64 -1.10
CA PHE A 7 9.34 -3.32 -1.71
C PHE A 7 7.94 -2.83 -2.13
N SER A 8 7.17 -3.68 -2.82
CA SER A 8 5.81 -3.36 -3.28
C SER A 8 4.82 -3.18 -2.14
N GLY A 9 5.01 -3.82 -0.98
CA GLY A 9 4.17 -3.63 0.22
C GLY A 9 4.54 -2.37 1.01
N GLY A 10 5.83 -2.02 1.06
CA GLY A 10 6.30 -0.84 1.79
C GLY A 10 6.00 0.49 1.10
N LEU A 11 6.05 0.51 -0.24
CA LEU A 11 5.87 1.73 -1.03
C LEU A 11 4.51 2.41 -0.78
N PRO A 12 3.37 1.74 -0.98
CA PRO A 12 2.05 2.37 -0.84
C PRO A 12 1.77 2.81 0.60
N PHE A 13 2.22 2.01 1.57
CA PHE A 13 2.14 2.37 2.99
C PHE A 13 2.83 3.69 3.28
N SER A 14 4.10 3.84 2.87
CA SER A 14 4.86 5.06 3.12
C SER A 14 4.34 6.26 2.34
N LEU A 15 3.88 6.07 1.11
CA LEU A 15 3.31 7.15 0.29
C LEU A 15 2.03 7.72 0.93
N VAL A 16 1.13 6.86 1.40
CA VAL A 16 -0.14 7.29 2.03
C VAL A 16 0.09 7.96 3.39
N TYR A 17 1.14 7.60 4.12
CA TYR A 17 1.42 8.17 5.43
C TYR A 17 2.30 9.42 5.40
N SER A 18 3.48 9.32 4.81
CA SER A 18 4.49 10.38 4.90
C SER A 18 4.33 11.39 3.77
N THR A 19 4.30 10.92 2.53
CA THR A 19 4.27 11.76 1.34
C THR A 19 2.96 12.53 1.22
N LEU A 20 1.83 11.86 1.47
CA LEU A 20 0.50 12.48 1.48
C LEU A 20 0.39 13.59 2.53
N THR A 21 0.89 13.35 3.74
CA THR A 21 0.88 14.33 4.83
C THR A 21 1.67 15.59 4.44
N TYR A 22 2.83 15.39 3.81
CA TYR A 22 3.65 16.50 3.34
C TYR A 22 2.95 17.27 2.21
N TRP A 23 2.41 16.57 1.21
CA TRP A 23 1.69 17.19 0.10
C TRP A 23 0.50 18.04 0.57
N LEU A 24 -0.32 17.52 1.49
CA LEU A 24 -1.44 18.27 2.06
C LEU A 24 -0.97 19.50 2.86
N ALA A 25 0.17 19.41 3.54
CA ALA A 25 0.74 20.55 4.26
C ALA A 25 1.23 21.64 3.30
N GLU A 26 1.83 21.26 2.17
CA GLU A 26 2.28 22.21 1.14
C GLU A 26 1.12 22.84 0.36
N ALA A 27 0.02 22.09 0.18
CA ALA A 27 -1.24 22.60 -0.38
C ALA A 27 -2.03 23.51 0.59
N ASP A 28 -1.41 23.93 1.71
CA ASP A 28 -1.98 24.81 2.73
C ASP A 28 -3.30 24.29 3.36
N ILE A 29 -3.49 22.97 3.37
CA ILE A 29 -4.64 22.33 3.99
C ILE A 29 -4.53 22.44 5.52
N VAL A 30 -5.66 22.72 6.18
CA VAL A 30 -5.73 22.89 7.64
C VAL A 30 -5.20 21.64 8.36
N ARG A 31 -4.36 21.85 9.38
CA ARG A 31 -3.72 20.76 10.16
C ARG A 31 -4.72 19.77 10.77
N SER A 32 -5.93 20.21 11.12
CA SER A 32 -6.98 19.31 11.63
C SER A 32 -7.41 18.28 10.58
N THR A 33 -7.50 18.67 9.31
CA THR A 33 -7.80 17.79 8.18
C THR A 33 -6.64 16.83 7.93
N ILE A 34 -5.39 17.31 7.94
CA ILE A 34 -4.19 16.45 7.85
C ILE A 34 -4.18 15.41 8.97
N SER A 35 -4.53 15.82 10.20
CA SER A 35 -4.66 14.90 11.34
C SER A 35 -5.75 13.85 11.12
N ALA A 36 -6.81 14.18 10.36
CA ALA A 36 -7.83 13.20 9.98
C ALA A 36 -7.28 12.14 9.01
N PHE A 37 -6.37 12.49 8.10
CA PHE A 37 -5.71 11.52 7.22
C PHE A 37 -4.82 10.52 7.97
N ALA A 38 -4.31 10.86 9.16
CA ALA A 38 -3.62 9.90 10.02
C ALA A 38 -4.51 8.68 10.37
N TRP A 39 -5.84 8.82 10.32
CA TRP A 39 -6.78 7.74 10.54
C TRP A 39 -6.80 6.71 9.41
N LEU A 40 -6.31 7.03 8.21
CA LEU A 40 -6.09 6.03 7.15
C LEU A 40 -5.19 4.89 7.62
N GLY A 41 -4.30 5.23 8.55
CA GLY A 41 -3.49 4.28 9.29
C GLY A 41 -4.21 3.13 9.96
N PHE A 42 -5.43 3.39 10.44
CA PHE A 42 -6.24 2.37 11.07
C PHE A 42 -6.62 1.24 10.11
N ALA A 43 -6.58 1.44 8.80
CA ALA A 43 -6.75 0.35 7.84
C ALA A 43 -5.72 -0.76 8.08
N TYR A 44 -4.48 -0.43 8.45
CA TYR A 44 -3.46 -1.43 8.75
C TYR A 44 -3.69 -2.11 10.10
N SER A 45 -4.27 -1.41 11.08
CA SER A 45 -4.63 -1.99 12.38
C SER A 45 -5.85 -2.91 12.28
N PHE A 46 -6.85 -2.53 11.51
CA PHE A 46 -8.09 -3.30 11.33
C PHE A 46 -8.00 -4.39 10.27
N LYS A 47 -6.84 -4.54 9.59
CA LYS A 47 -6.63 -5.54 8.54
C LYS A 47 -6.98 -6.98 8.97
N LEU A 48 -6.88 -7.27 10.27
CA LEU A 48 -7.29 -8.54 10.87
C LEU A 48 -8.79 -8.85 10.72
N MET A 49 -9.65 -7.82 10.63
CA MET A 49 -11.10 -7.99 10.55
C MET A 49 -11.53 -8.61 9.21
N TRP A 50 -10.84 -8.27 8.11
CA TRP A 50 -11.16 -8.78 6.78
C TRP A 50 -10.14 -9.80 6.24
N SER A 51 -9.09 -10.13 6.99
CA SER A 51 -8.16 -11.20 6.58
C SER A 51 -8.86 -12.55 6.33
N PRO A 52 -9.88 -12.99 7.12
CA PRO A 52 -10.59 -14.23 6.82
C PRO A 52 -11.38 -14.16 5.51
N LEU A 53 -11.89 -12.97 5.16
CA LEU A 53 -12.60 -12.74 3.91
C LEU A 53 -11.66 -12.94 2.72
N VAL A 54 -10.46 -12.37 2.78
CA VAL A 54 -9.42 -12.55 1.75
C VAL A 54 -9.04 -14.04 1.62
N ASP A 55 -9.02 -14.75 2.74
CA ASP A 55 -8.79 -16.20 2.82
C ASP A 55 -9.99 -17.06 2.41
N TRP A 56 -11.17 -16.50 2.15
CA TRP A 56 -12.38 -17.25 1.73
C TRP A 56 -12.81 -16.92 0.31
N VAL A 57 -12.55 -15.70 -0.14
CA VAL A 57 -12.84 -15.26 -1.51
C VAL A 57 -11.79 -15.81 -2.48
N ASN A 58 -12.28 -16.36 -3.59
CA ASN A 58 -11.49 -16.87 -4.70
C ASN A 58 -11.95 -16.20 -6.00
N PHE A 59 -11.02 -15.72 -6.82
CA PHE A 59 -11.33 -15.19 -8.14
C PHE A 59 -11.37 -16.35 -9.15
N PRO A 60 -12.53 -16.78 -9.66
CA PRO A 60 -12.66 -18.04 -10.39
C PRO A 60 -11.77 -18.13 -11.65
N ILE A 61 -11.54 -17.01 -12.34
CA ILE A 61 -10.73 -16.95 -13.56
C ILE A 61 -9.22 -16.86 -13.23
N LEU A 62 -8.85 -15.94 -12.35
CA LEU A 62 -7.44 -15.70 -12.00
C LEU A 62 -6.85 -16.82 -11.14
N SER A 63 -7.62 -17.33 -10.17
CA SER A 63 -7.18 -18.40 -9.26
C SER A 63 -6.90 -19.71 -9.99
N GLY A 64 -7.59 -19.98 -11.11
CA GLY A 64 -7.35 -21.16 -11.94
C GLY A 64 -6.00 -21.15 -12.65
N VAL A 65 -5.45 -19.97 -12.95
CA VAL A 65 -4.20 -19.82 -13.72
C VAL A 65 -2.99 -19.54 -12.82
N LEU A 66 -3.16 -18.68 -11.81
CA LEU A 66 -2.06 -18.17 -10.99
C LEU A 66 -2.04 -18.77 -9.58
N GLY A 67 -3.11 -19.47 -9.19
CA GLY A 67 -3.37 -19.81 -7.80
C GLY A 67 -3.93 -18.63 -7.01
N ARG A 68 -4.48 -18.94 -5.84
CA ARG A 68 -5.26 -18.01 -5.03
C ARG A 68 -4.49 -16.77 -4.58
N ARG A 69 -3.33 -16.97 -3.95
CA ARG A 69 -2.54 -15.87 -3.36
C ARG A 69 -2.02 -14.91 -4.41
N ARG A 70 -1.49 -15.44 -5.52
CA ARG A 70 -0.95 -14.63 -6.61
C ARG A 70 -2.03 -13.80 -7.31
N SER A 71 -3.24 -14.34 -7.43
CA SER A 71 -4.39 -13.60 -7.95
C SER A 71 -4.73 -12.39 -7.09
N TRP A 72 -4.80 -12.58 -5.77
CA TRP A 72 -5.02 -11.48 -4.83
C TRP A 72 -3.90 -10.44 -4.84
N LEU A 73 -2.62 -10.85 -4.95
CA LEU A 73 -1.49 -9.92 -5.08
C LEU A 73 -1.64 -9.04 -6.33
N LEU A 74 -1.99 -9.64 -7.46
CA LEU A 74 -2.16 -8.92 -8.73
C LEU A 74 -3.33 -7.94 -8.67
N VAL A 75 -4.46 -8.35 -8.08
CA VAL A 75 -5.63 -7.47 -7.88
C VAL A 75 -5.26 -6.27 -7.01
N CYS A 76 -4.57 -6.50 -5.88
CA CYS A 76 -4.15 -5.41 -5.01
C CYS A 76 -3.16 -4.47 -5.70
N GLN A 77 -2.16 -5.00 -6.42
CA GLN A 77 -1.19 -4.18 -7.15
C GLN A 77 -1.85 -3.29 -8.20
N ILE A 78 -2.79 -3.84 -8.99
CA ILE A 78 -3.51 -3.06 -9.99
C ILE A 78 -4.39 -1.99 -9.33
N ALA A 79 -5.12 -2.35 -8.27
CA ALA A 79 -5.97 -1.41 -7.54
C ALA A 79 -5.16 -0.28 -6.90
N LEU A 80 -3.98 -0.59 -6.34
CA LEU A 80 -3.08 0.41 -5.77
C LEU A 80 -2.47 1.31 -6.84
N LEU A 81 -2.04 0.75 -7.96
CA LEU A 81 -1.52 1.56 -9.07
C LEU A 81 -2.60 2.50 -9.60
N ALA A 82 -3.80 2.00 -9.85
CA ALA A 82 -4.93 2.82 -10.30
C ALA A 82 -5.31 3.90 -9.27
N GLY A 83 -5.37 3.55 -7.98
CA GLY A 83 -5.71 4.49 -6.92
C GLY A 83 -4.66 5.57 -6.70
N LEU A 84 -3.36 5.23 -6.76
CA LEU A 84 -2.27 6.20 -6.65
C LEU A 84 -2.23 7.15 -7.85
N VAL A 85 -2.42 6.62 -9.07
CA VAL A 85 -2.54 7.45 -10.28
C VAL A 85 -3.74 8.37 -10.16
N TRP A 86 -4.87 7.88 -9.65
CA TRP A 86 -6.05 8.72 -9.47
C TRP A 86 -5.83 9.81 -8.43
N LEU A 87 -5.20 9.50 -7.28
CA LEU A 87 -4.81 10.51 -6.29
C LEU A 87 -3.94 11.61 -6.90
N ALA A 88 -2.94 11.25 -7.70
CA ALA A 88 -2.06 12.22 -8.35
C ALA A 88 -2.79 13.17 -9.33
N ASN A 89 -4.00 12.81 -9.77
CA ASN A 89 -4.81 13.64 -10.69
C ASN A 89 -5.92 14.44 -9.97
N ILE A 90 -6.06 14.31 -8.65
CA ILE A 90 -7.08 15.04 -7.88
C ILE A 90 -6.43 16.21 -7.15
N ASP A 91 -6.98 17.41 -7.33
CA ASP A 91 -6.62 18.58 -6.54
C ASP A 91 -7.29 18.50 -5.15
N PRO A 92 -6.52 18.32 -4.05
CA PRO A 92 -7.09 18.19 -2.71
C PRO A 92 -7.80 19.46 -2.24
N THR A 93 -7.49 20.63 -2.82
CA THR A 93 -8.11 21.91 -2.43
C THR A 93 -9.53 22.07 -3.01
N ARG A 94 -9.79 21.43 -4.17
CA ARG A 94 -11.08 21.52 -4.87
C ARG A 94 -11.98 20.33 -4.57
N GLU A 95 -11.42 19.12 -4.47
CA GLU A 95 -12.17 17.87 -4.39
C GLU A 95 -11.75 17.01 -3.18
N MET A 96 -11.67 17.61 -2.00
CA MET A 96 -11.24 16.94 -0.76
C MET A 96 -11.99 15.63 -0.46
N VAL A 97 -13.30 15.58 -0.73
CA VAL A 97 -14.11 14.38 -0.48
C VAL A 97 -13.67 13.23 -1.39
N THR A 98 -13.55 13.48 -2.71
CA THR A 98 -13.08 12.48 -3.67
C THR A 98 -11.67 12.03 -3.32
N PHE A 99 -10.77 12.98 -3.03
CA PHE A 99 -9.41 12.71 -2.61
C PHE A 99 -9.35 11.78 -1.40
N THR A 100 -10.14 12.08 -0.36
CA THR A 100 -10.22 11.27 0.86
C THR A 100 -10.72 9.85 0.56
N LEU A 101 -11.77 9.71 -0.25
CA LEU A 101 -12.32 8.40 -0.62
C LEU A 101 -11.29 7.54 -1.36
N VAL A 102 -10.56 8.12 -2.32
CA VAL A 102 -9.51 7.40 -3.04
C VAL A 102 -8.35 7.04 -2.09
N ALA A 103 -7.95 7.94 -1.18
CA ALA A 103 -6.91 7.65 -0.19
C ALA A 103 -7.31 6.50 0.77
N VAL A 104 -8.58 6.44 1.19
CA VAL A 104 -9.13 5.31 1.96
C VAL A 104 -9.06 4.01 1.16
N LEU A 105 -9.44 4.04 -0.12
CA LEU A 105 -9.35 2.85 -0.99
C LEU A 105 -7.90 2.37 -1.13
N VAL A 106 -6.95 3.28 -1.36
CA VAL A 106 -5.52 2.94 -1.45
C VAL A 106 -5.03 2.34 -0.12
N ALA A 107 -5.38 2.94 1.02
CA ALA A 107 -5.02 2.41 2.34
C ALA A 107 -5.58 0.99 2.55
N PHE A 108 -6.85 0.76 2.18
CA PHE A 108 -7.50 -0.54 2.28
C PHE A 108 -6.85 -1.60 1.40
N PHE A 109 -6.59 -1.30 0.11
CA PHE A 109 -5.93 -2.26 -0.80
C PHE A 109 -4.47 -2.51 -0.40
N SER A 110 -3.79 -1.52 0.17
CA SER A 110 -2.41 -1.67 0.64
C SER A 110 -2.35 -2.59 1.86
N ALA A 111 -3.23 -2.36 2.85
CA ALA A 111 -3.37 -3.26 3.99
C ALA A 111 -3.77 -4.69 3.56
N THR A 112 -4.62 -4.81 2.53
CA THR A 112 -5.01 -6.10 1.96
C THR A 112 -3.83 -6.80 1.26
N GLN A 113 -3.01 -6.05 0.51
CA GLN A 113 -1.81 -6.59 -0.11
C GLN A 113 -0.85 -7.16 0.94
N ASP A 114 -0.68 -6.46 2.06
CA ASP A 114 0.18 -6.89 3.16
C ASP A 114 -0.29 -8.23 3.77
N ILE A 115 -1.60 -8.41 4.01
CA ILE A 115 -2.17 -9.71 4.43
C ILE A 115 -1.80 -10.83 3.44
N VAL A 116 -1.97 -10.56 2.14
CA VAL A 116 -1.74 -11.57 1.10
C VAL A 116 -0.26 -11.92 0.99
N ILE A 117 0.64 -10.94 1.13
CA ILE A 117 2.09 -11.17 1.11
C ILE A 117 2.52 -11.98 2.34
N ASP A 118 2.00 -11.66 3.52
CA ASP A 118 2.31 -12.41 4.74
C ASP A 118 1.88 -13.88 4.63
N ALA A 119 0.66 -14.13 4.14
CA ALA A 119 0.19 -15.49 3.90
C ALA A 119 1.02 -16.21 2.81
N TYR A 120 1.34 -15.52 1.70
CA TYR A 120 2.17 -16.07 0.64
C TYR A 120 3.57 -16.44 1.14
N ARG A 121 4.17 -15.65 2.03
CA ARG A 121 5.50 -15.94 2.60
C ARG A 121 5.50 -17.24 3.40
N ILE A 122 4.47 -17.46 4.21
CA ILE A 122 4.32 -18.66 5.03
C ILE A 122 4.06 -19.89 4.15
N GLU A 123 3.20 -19.77 3.13
CA GLU A 123 2.80 -20.89 2.26
C GLU A 123 3.86 -21.28 1.22
N SER A 124 4.76 -20.36 0.84
CA SER A 124 5.68 -20.58 -0.29
C SER A 124 7.01 -21.26 0.04
N ALA A 125 7.38 -21.44 1.32
CA ALA A 125 8.64 -22.09 1.68
C ALA A 125 8.64 -22.81 3.03
N GLU A 126 9.56 -23.76 3.15
CA GLU A 126 9.83 -24.51 4.38
C GLU A 126 10.15 -23.60 5.57
N ILE A 127 9.78 -24.05 6.78
CA ILE A 127 9.99 -23.34 8.05
C ILE A 127 11.43 -22.86 8.22
N ARG A 128 12.42 -23.67 7.81
CA ARG A 128 13.85 -23.34 7.89
C ARG A 128 14.24 -22.09 7.08
N LEU A 129 13.52 -21.80 5.98
CA LEU A 129 13.80 -20.65 5.11
C LEU A 129 13.05 -19.38 5.53
N GLN A 130 12.10 -19.48 6.46
CA GLN A 130 11.26 -18.35 6.88
C GLN A 130 12.07 -17.18 7.45
N GLY A 131 13.17 -17.46 8.16
CA GLY A 131 14.08 -16.42 8.66
C GLY A 131 14.72 -15.60 7.55
N VAL A 132 15.25 -16.28 6.52
CA VAL A 132 15.87 -15.63 5.35
C VAL A 132 14.83 -14.85 4.55
N MET A 133 13.62 -15.40 4.41
CA MET A 133 12.53 -14.73 3.70
C MET A 133 12.02 -13.48 4.45
N ALA A 134 11.90 -13.54 5.77
CA ALA A 134 11.55 -12.39 6.59
C ALA A 134 12.61 -11.28 6.48
N ALA A 135 13.90 -11.64 6.49
CA ALA A 135 14.98 -10.70 6.28
C ALA A 135 14.92 -10.06 4.89
N ALA A 136 14.73 -10.85 3.83
CA ALA A 136 14.60 -10.33 2.46
C ALA A 136 13.38 -9.42 2.30
N TYR A 137 12.24 -9.78 2.91
CA TYR A 137 11.02 -8.97 2.93
C TYR A 137 11.27 -7.62 3.61
N GLN A 138 11.83 -7.66 4.82
CA GLN A 138 12.08 -6.46 5.61
C GLN A 138 13.10 -5.53 4.93
N TYR A 139 14.12 -6.09 4.28
CA TYR A 139 15.09 -5.30 3.53
C TYR A 139 14.43 -4.58 2.35
N GLY A 140 13.63 -5.29 1.55
CA GLY A 140 12.85 -4.67 0.45
C GLY A 140 11.90 -3.59 0.95
N TYR A 141 11.21 -3.84 2.06
CA TYR A 141 10.33 -2.87 2.70
C TYR A 141 11.08 -1.60 3.11
N ARG A 142 12.26 -1.73 3.73
CA ARG A 142 13.06 -0.56 4.15
C ARG A 142 13.55 0.26 2.95
N VAL A 143 13.97 -0.41 1.88
CA VAL A 143 14.33 0.27 0.62
C VAL A 143 13.13 1.06 0.08
N ALA A 144 11.93 0.45 0.08
CA ALA A 144 10.71 1.14 -0.35
C ALA A 144 10.38 2.37 0.51
N VAL A 145 10.53 2.29 1.84
CA VAL A 145 10.31 3.44 2.73
C VAL A 145 11.25 4.61 2.37
N ILE A 146 12.53 4.32 2.08
CA ILE A 146 13.50 5.35 1.69
C ILE A 146 13.10 5.98 0.35
N VAL A 147 12.71 5.16 -0.63
CA VAL A 147 12.27 5.64 -1.95
C VAL A 147 10.99 6.47 -1.83
N ALA A 148 10.01 6.03 -1.05
CA ALA A 148 8.74 6.75 -0.84
C ALA A 148 8.92 8.07 -0.12
N THR A 149 9.84 8.15 0.84
CA THR A 149 10.04 9.37 1.65
C THR A 149 11.02 10.32 0.99
N ALA A 150 12.27 9.91 0.78
CA ALA A 150 13.29 10.77 0.19
C ALA A 150 13.14 10.90 -1.33
N GLY A 151 12.89 9.79 -2.02
CA GLY A 151 12.79 9.77 -3.48
C GLY A 151 11.57 10.53 -4.01
N ALA A 152 10.41 10.34 -3.40
CA ALA A 152 9.19 11.05 -3.82
C ALA A 152 9.30 12.56 -3.56
N LEU A 153 9.83 12.98 -2.41
CA LEU A 153 10.04 14.39 -2.12
C LEU A 153 11.04 15.04 -3.06
N PHE A 154 12.14 14.34 -3.38
CA PHE A 154 13.12 14.84 -4.35
C PHE A 154 12.51 15.04 -5.74
N ILE A 155 11.63 14.13 -6.18
CA ILE A 155 10.91 14.29 -7.46
C ILE A 155 9.92 15.45 -7.37
N ALA A 156 9.14 15.54 -6.29
CA ALA A 156 8.15 16.60 -6.10
C ALA A 156 8.80 17.99 -6.09
N GLU A 157 9.96 18.13 -5.45
CA GLU A 157 10.75 19.37 -5.46
C GLU A 157 11.29 19.71 -6.86
N ALA A 158 11.63 18.70 -7.67
CA ALA A 158 12.20 18.90 -8.99
C ALA A 158 11.17 19.17 -10.10
N THR A 159 9.95 18.61 -10.02
CA THR A 159 8.92 18.75 -11.07
C THR A 159 7.69 19.49 -10.61
N SER A 160 7.10 19.02 -9.51
CA SER A 160 5.84 19.41 -8.85
C SER A 160 5.20 18.13 -8.28
N TRP A 161 4.18 18.32 -7.44
CA TRP A 161 3.22 17.28 -7.07
C TRP A 161 2.41 16.78 -8.27
#